data_AF-R6QLS8-F1
#
_entry.id   AF-R6QLS8-F1
#
_cell.length_a   1.000
_cell.length_b   1.000
_cell.length_c   1.000
_cell.angle_alpha   90.00
_cell.angle_beta   90.00
_cell.angle_gamma   90.00
#
_symmetry.space_group_name_H-M   'P 1'
#
loop_
_entity.id
_entity.type
_entity.pdbx_description
1 polymer ?
#
loop_
_entity_poly.entity_id
_entity_poly.type
_entity_poly.pdbx_seq_one_letter_code
_entity_poly.pdbx_strand_id
1 'polypeptide(L)'
;MVIFIYLCILLLNIVAIFMTYKFLGEDFEKKEKSIFLVVGIAIMYMIVSLVYWLSTRGIDLGINNEMGKNFIIFTFVPINSMLVLPFLASSYKYFKQGRLKKQNFKNRIILLCVILIIVLILEFFYFKDIQNSILNMLAAKK
;
A
#
# COMPACT_ATOMS: atom_id res chain seq x y z
N MET A 1 -17.78 -5.40 15.80
CA MET A 1 -16.78 -4.34 15.59
C MET A 1 -15.59 -4.84 14.77
N VAL A 2 -14.83 -5.84 15.22
CA VAL A 2 -13.66 -6.38 14.49
C VAL A 2 -14.01 -6.93 13.09
N ILE A 3 -15.08 -7.73 12.97
CA ILE A 3 -15.55 -8.28 11.68
C ILE A 3 -15.86 -7.17 10.67
N PHE A 4 -16.47 -6.07 11.14
CA PHE A 4 -16.79 -4.93 10.29
C PHE A 4 -15.53 -4.25 9.74
N ILE A 5 -14.48 -4.09 10.56
CA ILE A 5 -13.19 -3.55 10.12
C ILE A 5 -12.57 -4.44 9.05
N TYR A 6 -12.58 -5.77 9.24
CA TYR A 6 -12.09 -6.71 8.23
C TYR A 6 -12.88 -6.65 6.92
N LEU A 7 -14.20 -6.45 6.97
CA LEU A 7 -15.03 -6.24 5.77
C LEU A 7 -14.64 -4.97 5.02
N CYS A 8 -14.40 -3.86 5.74
CA CYS A 8 -13.91 -2.62 5.12
C CYS A 8 -12.54 -2.80 4.46
N ILE A 9 -11.61 -3.50 5.14
CA ILE A 9 -10.28 -3.82 4.59
C ILE A 9 -10.40 -4.69 3.33
N LEU A 10 -11.28 -5.70 3.36
CA LEU A 10 -11.54 -6.54 2.19
C LEU A 10 -12.06 -5.71 1.02
N LEU A 11 -13.00 -4.80 1.27
CA LEU A 11 -13.55 -3.91 0.26
C LEU A 11 -12.47 -2.99 -0.34
N LEU A 12 -11.59 -2.42 0.49
CA LEU A 12 -10.44 -1.63 0.02
C LEU A 12 -9.53 -2.44 -0.90
N ASN A 13 -9.21 -3.69 -0.53
CA ASN A 13 -8.39 -4.55 -1.39
C ASN A 13 -9.06 -4.85 -2.73
N ILE A 14 -10.37 -5.14 -2.74
CA ILE A 14 -11.13 -5.38 -3.97
C ILE A 14 -11.08 -4.13 -4.86
N VAL A 15 -11.30 -2.95 -4.29
CA VAL A 15 -11.25 -1.68 -5.04
C VAL A 15 -9.86 -1.43 -5.62
N ALA A 16 -8.79 -1.69 -4.86
CA ALA A 16 -7.42 -1.51 -5.32
C ALA A 16 -7.07 -2.41 -6.51
N ILE A 17 -7.48 -3.69 -6.41
CA ILE A 17 -7.30 -4.67 -7.48
C ILE A 17 -8.11 -4.27 -8.71
N PHE A 18 -9.40 -3.95 -8.54
CA PHE A 18 -10.30 -3.58 -9.63
C PHE A 18 -9.81 -2.32 -10.36
N MET A 19 -9.43 -1.29 -9.62
CA MET A 19 -8.93 -0.03 -10.19
C MET A 19 -7.65 -0.26 -11.01
N THR A 20 -6.69 -1.00 -10.45
CA THR A 20 -5.43 -1.31 -11.14
C THR A 20 -5.67 -2.16 -12.38
N TYR A 21 -6.53 -3.19 -12.28
CA TYR A 21 -6.90 -4.05 -13.41
C TYR A 21 -7.54 -3.25 -14.56
N LYS A 22 -8.46 -2.32 -14.23
CA LYS A 22 -9.10 -1.44 -15.21
C LYS A 22 -8.09 -0.53 -15.92
N PHE A 23 -7.09 -0.02 -15.21
CA PHE A 23 -6.06 0.87 -15.78
C PHE A 23 -5.08 0.14 -16.71
N LEU A 24 -4.85 -1.16 -16.53
CA LEU A 24 -4.09 -1.98 -17.48
C LEU A 24 -4.80 -2.09 -18.84
N GLY A 25 -6.13 -1.95 -18.88
CA GLY A 25 -6.93 -1.98 -20.11
C GLY A 25 -7.06 -3.37 -20.73
N GLU A 26 -7.83 -3.51 -21.81
CA GLU A 26 -8.15 -4.83 -22.39
C GLU A 26 -7.02 -5.44 -23.22
N ASP A 27 -6.09 -4.60 -23.72
CA ASP A 27 -5.00 -4.99 -24.61
C ASP A 27 -3.95 -5.92 -23.96
N PHE A 28 -3.99 -6.09 -22.64
CA PHE A 28 -3.11 -6.99 -21.89
C PHE A 28 -3.72 -8.37 -21.72
N GLU A 29 -2.89 -9.40 -21.88
CA GLU A 29 -3.29 -10.77 -21.56
C GLU A 29 -3.65 -10.92 -20.08
N LYS A 30 -4.64 -11.77 -19.79
CA LYS A 30 -5.09 -12.02 -18.41
C LYS A 30 -3.95 -12.46 -17.49
N LYS A 31 -3.00 -13.26 -18.01
CA LYS A 31 -1.82 -13.73 -17.27
C LYS A 31 -0.90 -12.57 -16.90
N GLU A 32 -0.57 -11.70 -17.84
CA GLU A 32 0.27 -10.53 -17.59
C GLU A 32 -0.37 -9.58 -16.56
N LYS A 33 -1.70 -9.35 -16.65
CA LYS A 33 -2.42 -8.52 -15.68
C LYS A 33 -2.35 -9.09 -14.27
N SER A 34 -2.53 -10.39 -14.13
CA SER A 34 -2.45 -11.08 -12.85
C SER A 34 -1.06 -10.96 -12.25
N ILE A 35 -0.01 -11.16 -13.05
CA ILE A 35 1.38 -11.01 -12.61
C ILE A 35 1.64 -9.58 -12.13
N PHE A 36 1.20 -8.57 -12.90
CA PHE A 36 1.36 -7.16 -12.50
C PHE A 36 0.69 -6.86 -11.16
N LEU A 37 -0.53 -7.34 -10.95
CA LEU A 37 -1.29 -7.15 -9.71
C LEU A 37 -0.61 -7.82 -8.52
N VAL A 38 -0.27 -9.11 -8.64
CA VAL A 38 0.34 -9.89 -7.56
C VAL A 38 1.69 -9.30 -7.16
N VAL A 39 2.55 -9.01 -8.14
CA VAL A 39 3.87 -8.42 -7.88
C VAL A 39 3.73 -7.01 -7.29
N GLY A 40 2.84 -6.18 -7.86
CA GLY A 40 2.59 -4.83 -7.36
C GLY A 40 2.13 -4.81 -5.91
N ILE A 41 1.13 -5.62 -5.56
CA ILE A 41 0.61 -5.71 -4.19
C ILE A 41 1.67 -6.30 -3.25
N ALA A 42 2.43 -7.31 -3.67
CA ALA A 42 3.50 -7.88 -2.86
C ALA A 42 4.59 -6.85 -2.51
N ILE A 43 5.01 -6.04 -3.49
CA ILE A 43 5.97 -4.94 -3.25
C ILE A 43 5.39 -3.93 -2.26
N MET A 44 4.12 -3.53 -2.43
CA MET A 44 3.47 -2.59 -1.51
C MET A 44 3.36 -3.14 -0.09
N TYR A 45 3.07 -4.44 0.05
CA TYR A 45 3.08 -5.13 1.33
C TYR A 45 4.46 -5.09 2.00
N MET A 46 5.53 -5.36 1.25
CA MET A 46 6.90 -5.28 1.78
C MET A 46 7.26 -3.87 2.24
N ILE A 47 6.93 -2.84 1.45
CA ILE A 47 7.23 -1.44 1.76
C ILE A 47 6.48 -0.97 3.00
N VAL A 48 5.16 -1.18 3.07
CA VAL A 48 4.35 -0.76 4.23
C VAL A 48 4.79 -1.51 5.49
N SER A 49 5.10 -2.81 5.37
CA SER A 49 5.62 -3.59 6.49
C SER A 49 6.97 -3.06 6.99
N LEU A 50 7.85 -2.63 6.08
CA LEU A 50 9.13 -2.01 6.43
C LEU A 50 8.91 -0.67 7.17
N VAL A 51 8.01 0.18 6.67
CA VAL A 51 7.68 1.47 7.30
C VAL A 51 7.09 1.27 8.69
N TYR A 52 6.17 0.31 8.85
CA TYR A 52 5.64 -0.09 10.16
C TYR A 52 6.76 -0.56 11.09
N TRP A 53 7.66 -1.43 10.61
CA TRP A 53 8.76 -1.91 11.43
C TRP A 53 9.68 -0.77 11.88
N LEU A 54 9.99 0.16 10.98
CA LEU A 54 10.76 1.36 11.31
C LEU A 54 10.03 2.25 12.32
N SER A 55 8.72 2.45 12.18
CA SER A 55 7.93 3.30 13.08
C SER A 55 7.84 2.72 14.50
N THR A 56 7.88 1.38 14.60
CA THR A 56 7.79 0.66 15.88
C THR A 56 9.12 0.59 16.63
N ARG A 57 10.24 1.01 16.02
CA ARG A 57 11.55 0.96 16.68
C ARG A 57 11.54 1.82 17.94
N GLY A 58 11.82 1.19 19.08
CA GLY A 58 11.88 1.84 20.38
C GLY A 58 10.56 1.96 21.12
N ILE A 59 9.47 1.32 20.64
CA ILE A 59 8.18 1.25 21.33
C ILE A 59 7.93 -0.20 21.78
N ASP A 60 7.88 -0.43 23.09
CA ASP A 60 7.57 -1.75 23.65
C ASP A 60 6.05 -1.93 23.77
N LEU A 61 5.46 -2.60 22.77
CA LEU A 61 4.02 -2.79 22.67
C LEU A 61 3.52 -4.12 23.28
N GLY A 62 4.41 -4.92 23.88
CA GLY A 62 4.08 -6.22 24.45
C GLY A 62 3.70 -7.31 23.42
N ILE A 63 3.49 -8.53 23.92
CA ILE A 63 3.36 -9.77 23.12
C ILE A 63 2.06 -9.84 22.29
N ASN A 64 1.03 -9.06 22.63
CA ASN A 64 -0.30 -9.16 22.01
C ASN A 64 -0.56 -8.20 20.82
N ASN A 65 0.45 -7.49 20.31
CA ASN A 65 0.21 -6.43 19.33
C ASN A 65 0.16 -6.88 17.85
N GLU A 66 0.13 -8.19 17.59
CA GLU A 66 0.03 -8.72 16.21
C GLU A 66 -1.27 -8.30 15.51
N MET A 67 -2.37 -8.22 16.26
CA MET A 67 -3.66 -7.80 15.70
C MET A 67 -3.63 -6.33 15.24
N GLY A 68 -3.05 -5.44 16.05
CA GLY A 68 -2.88 -4.02 15.70
C GLY A 68 -1.95 -3.83 14.49
N LYS A 69 -0.84 -4.57 14.47
CA LYS A 69 0.07 -4.64 13.30
C LYS A 69 -0.67 -5.03 12.03
N ASN A 70 -1.43 -6.12 12.07
CA ASN A 70 -2.15 -6.62 10.91
C ASN A 70 -3.22 -5.63 10.43
N PHE A 71 -3.94 -4.95 11.34
CA PHE A 71 -4.89 -3.91 10.94
C PHE A 71 -4.22 -2.75 10.22
N ILE A 72 -3.10 -2.25 10.74
CA ILE A 72 -2.38 -1.14 10.12
C ILE A 72 -1.88 -1.57 8.74
N ILE A 73 -1.13 -2.67 8.65
CA ILE A 73 -0.56 -3.12 7.38
C ILE A 73 -1.65 -3.43 6.36
N PHE A 74 -2.69 -4.19 6.70
CA PHE A 74 -3.75 -4.55 5.74
C PHE A 74 -4.65 -3.39 5.33
N THR A 75 -4.68 -2.29 6.10
CA THR A 75 -5.38 -1.07 5.70
C THR A 75 -4.54 -0.22 4.75
N PHE A 76 -3.26 -0.01 5.06
CA PHE A 76 -2.41 0.91 4.30
C PHE A 76 -1.86 0.31 3.00
N VAL A 77 -1.72 -1.01 2.91
CA VAL A 77 -1.33 -1.68 1.65
C VAL A 77 -2.29 -1.40 0.50
N PRO A 78 -3.62 -1.60 0.61
CA PRO A 78 -4.54 -1.28 -0.47
C PRO A 78 -4.64 0.23 -0.72
N ILE A 79 -4.53 1.09 0.30
CA ILE A 79 -4.52 2.56 0.13
C ILE A 79 -3.34 2.99 -0.74
N ASN A 80 -2.13 2.57 -0.39
CA ASN A 80 -0.95 2.90 -1.17
C ASN A 80 -0.99 2.25 -2.56
N SER A 81 -1.54 1.04 -2.66
CA SER A 81 -1.73 0.36 -3.93
C SER A 81 -2.65 1.16 -4.86
N MET A 82 -3.77 1.70 -4.38
CA MET A 82 -4.65 2.58 -5.16
C MET A 82 -3.96 3.86 -5.63
N LEU A 83 -3.07 4.40 -4.80
CA LEU A 83 -2.35 5.63 -5.11
C LEU A 83 -1.26 5.44 -6.17
N VAL A 84 -0.64 4.26 -6.25
CA VAL A 84 0.53 4.03 -7.13
C VAL A 84 0.21 3.10 -8.29
N LEU A 85 -0.38 1.93 -8.02
CA LEU A 85 -0.45 0.84 -9.00
C LEU A 85 -1.32 1.17 -10.23
N PRO A 86 -2.48 1.84 -10.13
CA PRO A 86 -3.25 2.24 -11.31
C PRO A 86 -2.46 3.17 -12.24
N PHE A 87 -1.74 4.15 -11.70
CA PHE A 87 -0.96 5.10 -12.51
C PHE A 87 0.28 4.44 -13.12
N LEU A 88 0.90 3.51 -12.39
CA LEU A 88 1.98 2.68 -12.92
C LEU A 88 1.47 1.77 -14.03
N ALA A 89 0.31 1.13 -13.84
CA ALA A 89 -0.37 0.30 -14.83
C ALA A 89 -0.68 1.08 -16.11
N SER A 90 -1.27 2.28 -15.99
CA SER A 90 -1.55 3.14 -17.14
C SER A 90 -0.28 3.57 -17.86
N SER A 91 0.77 3.94 -17.12
CA SER A 91 2.06 4.31 -17.72
C SER A 91 2.70 3.12 -18.46
N TYR A 92 2.62 1.92 -17.88
CA TYR A 92 3.10 0.68 -18.50
C TYR A 92 2.30 0.32 -19.74
N LYS A 93 0.97 0.47 -19.70
CA LYS A 93 0.09 0.31 -20.86
C LYS A 93 0.51 1.20 -22.03
N TYR A 94 0.63 2.51 -21.79
CA TYR A 94 1.02 3.45 -22.85
C TYR A 94 2.42 3.18 -23.39
N PHE A 95 3.34 2.71 -22.54
CA PHE A 95 4.67 2.31 -22.96
C PHE A 95 4.63 1.07 -23.88
N LYS A 96 3.89 0.01 -23.49
CA LYS A 96 3.75 -1.22 -24.31
C LYS A 96 3.09 -0.94 -25.66
N GLN A 97 2.17 0.02 -25.72
CA GLN A 97 1.50 0.45 -26.96
C GLN A 97 2.36 1.36 -27.86
N GLY A 98 3.61 1.66 -27.49
CA GLY A 98 4.47 2.59 -28.23
C GLY A 98 4.02 4.05 -28.15
N ARG A 99 2.99 4.37 -27.34
CA ARG A 99 2.43 5.72 -27.17
C ARG A 99 3.23 6.59 -26.20
N LEU A 100 4.14 5.98 -25.44
CA LEU A 100 4.98 6.67 -24.46
C LEU A 100 6.46 6.38 -24.72
N LYS A 101 7.25 7.43 -24.97
CA LYS A 101 8.71 7.32 -25.12
C LYS A 101 9.34 6.85 -23.81
N LYS A 102 10.42 6.06 -23.89
CA LYS A 102 11.16 5.51 -22.74
C LYS A 102 11.52 6.56 -21.69
N GLN A 103 11.99 7.74 -22.13
CA GLN A 103 12.35 8.82 -21.21
C GLN A 103 11.14 9.36 -20.43
N ASN A 104 10.00 9.54 -21.11
CA ASN A 104 8.78 10.02 -20.46
C ASN A 104 8.20 8.97 -19.51
N PHE A 105 8.29 7.68 -19.86
CA PHE A 105 7.93 6.57 -18.97
C PHE A 105 8.77 6.58 -17.70
N LYS A 106 10.10 6.73 -17.83
CA LYS A 106 11.01 6.83 -16.68
C LYS A 106 10.66 8.00 -15.77
N ASN A 107 10.41 9.18 -16.35
CA ASN A 107 10.04 10.37 -15.59
C ASN A 107 8.72 10.19 -14.81
N ARG A 108 7.73 9.51 -15.40
CA ARG A 108 6.47 9.19 -14.70
C ARG A 108 6.69 8.22 -13.54
N ILE A 109 7.53 7.20 -13.70
CA ILE A 109 7.87 6.28 -12.61
C ILE A 109 8.57 7.05 -11.48
N ILE A 110 9.55 7.89 -11.80
CA ILE A 110 10.27 8.71 -10.81
C ILE A 110 9.28 9.59 -10.03
N LEU A 111 8.36 10.25 -10.72
CA LEU A 111 7.32 11.06 -10.08
C LEU A 111 6.47 10.21 -9.10
N LEU A 112 6.00 9.03 -9.53
CA LEU A 112 5.25 8.13 -8.65
C LEU A 112 6.06 7.67 -7.45
N CYS A 113 7.35 7.39 -7.61
CA CYS A 113 8.24 7.03 -6.50
C CYS A 113 8.39 8.20 -5.50
N VAL A 114 8.52 9.44 -5.98
CA VAL A 114 8.60 10.62 -5.11
C VAL A 114 7.32 10.79 -4.31
N ILE A 115 6.15 10.69 -4.96
CA ILE A 115 4.86 10.78 -4.28
C ILE A 115 4.73 9.67 -3.22
N LEU A 116 5.10 8.44 -3.58
CA LEU A 116 5.09 7.31 -2.64
C LEU A 116 5.98 7.59 -1.43
N ILE A 117 7.21 8.07 -1.62
CA ILE A 117 8.12 8.40 -0.50
C ILE A 117 7.48 9.43 0.44
N ILE A 118 6.87 10.48 -0.10
CA ILE A 118 6.18 11.49 0.72
C ILE A 118 5.07 10.85 1.56
N VAL A 119 4.23 10.02 0.94
CA VAL A 119 3.15 9.31 1.63
C VAL A 119 3.71 8.39 2.72
N LEU A 120 4.77 7.63 2.43
CA LEU A 120 5.40 6.73 3.41
C LEU A 120 6.00 7.47 4.61
N ILE A 121 6.55 8.68 4.41
CA ILE A 121 7.04 9.52 5.51
C ILE A 121 5.87 9.95 6.39
N LEU A 122 4.74 10.37 5.81
CA LEU A 122 3.55 10.72 6.58
C LEU A 122 3.00 9.51 7.34
N GLU A 123 2.95 8.34 6.69
CA GLU A 123 2.55 7.09 7.31
C GLU A 123 3.46 6.68 8.46
N PHE A 124 4.77 6.88 8.34
CA PHE A 124 5.71 6.61 9.42
C PHE A 124 5.34 7.36 10.70
N PHE A 125 5.07 8.67 10.59
CA PHE A 125 4.65 9.47 11.74
C PHE A 125 3.28 9.02 12.26
N TYR A 126 2.33 8.77 11.36
CA TYR A 126 0.99 8.31 11.71
C TYR A 126 1.01 6.96 12.45
N PHE A 127 1.82 6.00 12.01
CA PHE A 127 1.96 4.70 12.67
C PHE A 127 2.57 4.84 14.04
N LYS A 128 3.57 5.72 14.20
CA LYS A 128 4.18 6.01 15.50
C LYS A 128 3.14 6.58 16.48
N ASP A 129 2.30 7.49 16.02
CA ASP A 129 1.24 8.10 16.83
C ASP A 129 0.15 7.09 17.23
N ILE A 130 -0.27 6.21 16.31
CA ILE A 130 -1.19 5.11 16.64
C ILE A 130 -0.59 4.21 17.72
N GLN A 131 0.67 3.82 17.56
CA GLN A 131 1.34 2.92 18.50
C GLN A 131 1.48 3.52 19.89
N ASN A 132 1.88 4.80 19.99
CA ASN A 132 1.93 5.52 21.26
C ASN A 132 0.54 5.66 21.90
N SER A 133 -0.50 5.89 21.09
CA SER A 133 -1.88 5.96 21.59
C SER A 133 -2.34 4.62 22.18
N ILE A 134 -2.02 3.51 21.51
CA ILE A 134 -2.30 2.16 22.02
C ILE A 134 -1.55 1.92 23.34
N LEU A 135 -0.27 2.28 23.42
CA LEU A 135 0.53 2.16 24.64
C LEU A 135 -0.10 2.92 25.81
N ASN A 136 -0.50 4.17 25.59
CA ASN A 136 -1.13 5.01 26.62
C ASN A 136 -2.47 4.43 27.10
N MET A 137 -3.27 3.87 26.19
CA MET A 137 -4.53 3.20 26.56
C MET A 137 -4.27 1.94 27.39
N LEU A 138 -3.21 1.18 27.11
CA LEU A 138 -2.82 0.00 27.90
C LEU A 138 -2.32 0.41 29.29
N ALA A 139 -1.54 1.49 29.38
CA ALA A 139 -1.03 2.02 30.64
C ALA A 139 -2.14 2.59 31.54
N ALA A 140 -3.11 3.30 30.96
CA ALA A 140 -4.25 3.87 31.70
C ALA A 140 -5.24 2.81 32.23
N LYS A 141 -5.13 1.56 31.78
CA LYS A 141 -5.98 0.44 32.21
C LYS A 141 -5.37 -0.38 33.35
N LYS A 142 -4.12 -0.07 33.75
CA LYS A 142 -3.47 -0.56 34.97
C LYS A 142 -3.75 0.39 36.13
#